data_AF-A0AAD5PPT7-F1
#
_entry.id   AF-A0AAD5PPT7-F1
#
_cell.length_a   1.000
_cell.length_b   1.000
_cell.length_c   1.000
_cell.angle_alpha   90.00
_cell.angle_beta   90.00
_cell.angle_gamma   90.00
#
_symmetry.space_group_name_H-M   'P 1'
#
loop_
_entity.id
_entity.type
_entity.pdbx_description
1 polymer ?
#
loop_
_entity_poly.entity_id
_entity_poly.type
_entity_poly.pdbx_seq_one_letter_code
_entity_poly.pdbx_strand_id
1 'polypeptide(L)'
;MGVFTHFLEKDYYTEFSYPLEGNLQPLVKELILGNEPPIKPINVFNYSYLKLCYDKCSSNASPKLLFVVKSALHHFEQRQAIRQTWGNQLHLPQVEVRRIFLLGTGFDPEIQRKVDEEDRLHGDIVQADFHDDYRNNTLKTMSGFKWVVEHCPSARYAVFSDDDMYISTKNLLRFIRNPSKQNEFGNLNEESKLYAGYVFHSPPQRHHSSKWYVSLQEYPYHLWPPYVTAGAYVVSRSALLDLHYGSFYTKYFQFDDIFLALVALKINIEPVHCSEFYFWKKSYSKLGYRDVIASHGYGDPDELRRVWSEQKSAGHA
;
A
#
# COMPACT_ATOMS: atom_id res chain seq x y z
N MET A 1 22.59 -23.79 -0.50
CA MET A 1 21.88 -25.07 -0.30
C MET A 1 20.45 -24.78 0.08
N GLY A 2 19.47 -25.13 -0.76
CA GLY A 2 18.03 -24.92 -0.49
C GLY A 2 17.11 -25.81 -1.35
N VAL A 3 17.68 -26.71 -2.16
CA VAL A 3 16.94 -27.53 -3.13
C VAL A 3 16.12 -28.61 -2.43
N PHE A 4 16.59 -29.16 -1.30
CA PHE A 4 15.85 -30.18 -0.54
C PHE A 4 14.75 -29.61 0.36
N THR A 5 14.77 -28.29 0.62
CA THR A 5 13.79 -27.61 1.48
C THR A 5 12.38 -27.69 0.91
N HIS A 6 12.24 -27.73 -0.42
CA HIS A 6 10.95 -27.84 -1.11
C HIS A 6 10.19 -29.13 -0.78
N PHE A 7 10.88 -30.24 -0.49
CA PHE A 7 10.23 -31.51 -0.12
C PHE A 7 9.62 -31.51 1.28
N LEU A 8 9.96 -30.51 2.11
CA LEU A 8 9.47 -30.36 3.47
C LEU A 8 8.41 -29.26 3.60
N GLU A 9 8.00 -28.67 2.47
CA GLU A 9 6.92 -27.68 2.44
C GLU A 9 5.55 -28.36 2.62
N LYS A 10 4.67 -27.68 3.35
CA LYS A 10 3.26 -28.08 3.50
C LYS A 10 2.43 -27.63 2.31
N ASP A 11 1.36 -28.36 2.04
CA ASP A 11 0.41 -27.99 1.00
C ASP A 11 -0.40 -26.74 1.39
N TYR A 12 -0.32 -25.67 0.60
CA TYR A 12 -1.08 -24.44 0.84
C TYR A 12 -2.60 -24.64 0.72
N TYR A 13 -3.07 -25.49 -0.19
CA TYR A 13 -4.50 -25.66 -0.42
C TYR A 13 -5.17 -26.55 0.63
N THR A 14 -4.44 -27.52 1.17
CA THR A 14 -5.01 -28.50 2.11
C THR A 14 -4.55 -28.35 3.55
N GLU A 15 -3.41 -27.73 3.82
CA GLU A 15 -2.82 -27.66 5.17
C GLU A 15 -2.65 -26.22 5.70
N PHE A 16 -3.06 -25.21 4.94
CA PHE A 16 -2.85 -23.82 5.33
C PHE A 16 -3.55 -23.46 6.64
N SER A 17 -2.76 -22.92 7.56
CA SER A 17 -3.15 -22.42 8.86
C SER A 17 -2.20 -21.26 9.20
N TYR A 18 -2.76 -20.16 9.68
CA TYR A 18 -2.01 -18.99 10.06
C TYR A 18 -2.68 -18.27 11.24
N PRO A 19 -2.09 -18.32 12.45
CA PRO A 19 -2.71 -17.82 13.67
C PRO A 19 -3.22 -16.38 13.55
N LEU A 20 -4.35 -15.99 14.16
CA LEU A 20 -5.43 -16.75 14.82
C LEU A 20 -6.34 -17.49 13.82
N GLU A 21 -6.74 -18.73 14.05
CA GLU A 21 -7.71 -19.41 13.16
C GLU A 21 -9.16 -18.92 13.36
N GLY A 22 -9.97 -19.01 12.29
CA GLY A 22 -11.40 -18.69 12.31
C GLY A 22 -11.81 -17.47 11.49
N ASN A 23 -13.12 -17.26 11.36
CA ASN A 23 -13.67 -16.10 10.64
C ASN A 23 -13.42 -14.82 11.45
N LEU A 24 -12.56 -13.93 10.95
CA LEU A 24 -12.24 -12.67 11.61
C LEU A 24 -13.30 -11.58 11.38
N GLN A 25 -14.21 -11.74 10.42
CA GLN A 25 -15.18 -10.69 10.05
C GLN A 25 -16.06 -10.21 11.22
N PRO A 26 -16.57 -11.06 12.13
CA PRO A 26 -17.31 -10.60 13.30
C PRO A 26 -16.45 -9.71 14.22
N LEU A 27 -15.20 -10.08 14.48
CA LEU A 27 -14.28 -9.31 15.33
C LEU A 27 -13.97 -7.94 14.71
N VAL A 28 -13.74 -7.93 13.40
CA VAL A 28 -13.53 -6.71 12.61
C VAL A 28 -14.76 -5.80 12.68
N LYS A 29 -15.97 -6.37 12.56
CA LYS A 29 -17.21 -5.60 12.63
C LYS A 29 -17.40 -4.93 14.00
N GLU A 30 -17.12 -5.65 15.09
CA GLU A 30 -17.16 -5.07 16.44
C GLU A 30 -16.19 -3.89 16.58
N LEU A 31 -14.96 -4.02 16.08
CA LEU A 31 -13.97 -2.94 16.11
C LEU A 31 -14.39 -1.71 15.28
N ILE A 32 -14.98 -1.93 14.10
CA ILE A 32 -15.51 -0.84 13.26
C ILE A 32 -16.63 -0.07 14.00
N LEU A 33 -17.42 -0.77 14.81
CA LEU A 33 -18.48 -0.18 15.63
C LEU A 33 -17.96 0.48 16.92
N GLY A 34 -16.67 0.36 17.22
CA GLY A 34 -16.05 0.89 18.45
C GLY A 34 -16.21 -0.01 19.67
N ASN A 35 -16.62 -1.27 19.49
CA ASN A 35 -16.78 -2.25 20.55
C ASN A 35 -15.48 -3.05 20.75
N GLU A 36 -15.29 -3.62 21.96
CA GLU A 36 -14.19 -4.53 22.25
C GLU A 36 -14.58 -5.98 21.90
N PRO A 37 -13.87 -6.65 20.98
CA PRO A 37 -14.17 -8.04 20.64
C PRO A 37 -13.82 -9.00 21.79
N PRO A 38 -14.46 -10.19 21.86
CA PRO A 38 -14.24 -11.16 22.94
C PRO A 38 -12.83 -11.78 22.94
N ILE A 39 -12.12 -11.68 21.82
CA ILE A 39 -10.77 -12.20 21.63
C ILE A 39 -9.81 -11.03 21.61
N LYS A 40 -8.69 -11.15 22.34
CA LYS A 40 -7.63 -10.14 22.33
C LYS A 40 -6.84 -10.16 21.02
N PRO A 41 -6.37 -9.01 20.54
CA PRO A 41 -5.52 -8.95 19.35
C PRO A 41 -4.17 -9.64 19.58
N ILE A 42 -3.64 -10.28 18.53
CA ILE A 42 -2.30 -10.88 18.51
C ILE A 42 -1.24 -9.81 18.25
N ASN A 43 -1.55 -8.83 17.41
CA ASN A 43 -0.65 -7.72 17.11
C ASN A 43 -1.10 -6.45 17.83
N VAL A 44 -0.13 -5.76 18.44
CA VAL A 44 -0.30 -4.39 18.92
C VAL A 44 0.76 -3.54 18.22
N PHE A 45 0.32 -2.70 17.29
CA PHE A 45 1.17 -1.79 16.54
C PHE A 45 1.52 -0.57 17.41
N ASN A 46 2.51 -0.73 18.28
CA ASN A 46 2.86 0.24 19.32
C ASN A 46 3.88 1.28 18.83
N TYR A 47 3.44 2.16 17.92
CA TYR A 47 4.15 3.38 17.54
C TYR A 47 3.27 4.60 17.80
N SER A 48 3.91 5.72 18.13
CA SER A 48 3.28 7.04 18.17
C SER A 48 3.52 7.78 16.85
N TYR A 49 2.71 8.81 16.56
CA TYR A 49 3.01 9.71 15.46
C TYR A 49 3.77 10.93 15.98
N LEU A 50 4.95 11.16 15.44
CA LEU A 50 5.76 12.36 15.68
C LEU A 50 5.25 13.54 14.84
N LYS A 51 4.74 13.24 13.64
CA LYS A 51 4.14 14.20 12.71
C LYS A 51 2.82 13.62 12.20
N LEU A 52 1.75 14.40 12.32
CA LEU A 52 0.39 13.94 12.02
C LEU A 52 -0.25 14.59 10.82
N CYS A 53 0.21 15.76 10.37
CA CYS A 53 -0.34 16.42 9.18
C CYS A 53 -1.89 16.63 9.29
N TYR A 54 -2.38 17.08 10.45
CA TYR A 54 -3.81 17.13 10.78
C TYR A 54 -4.68 17.88 9.76
N ASP A 55 -4.17 18.97 9.17
CA ASP A 55 -4.94 19.81 8.25
C ASP A 55 -5.25 19.10 6.92
N LYS A 56 -4.57 17.97 6.64
CA LYS A 56 -4.64 17.31 5.34
C LYS A 56 -5.93 16.57 5.08
N CYS A 57 -6.75 16.26 6.06
CA CYS A 57 -8.11 15.75 5.84
C CYS A 57 -9.18 16.44 6.70
N SER A 58 -8.82 17.53 7.39
CA SER A 58 -9.71 18.26 8.29
C SER A 58 -10.51 19.38 7.62
N SER A 59 -10.29 19.69 6.34
CA SER A 59 -11.02 20.77 5.67
C SER A 59 -12.36 20.32 5.10
N ASN A 60 -13.27 21.27 4.84
CA ASN A 60 -14.64 21.03 4.36
C ASN A 60 -14.73 20.23 3.04
N ALA A 61 -13.61 20.11 2.32
CA ALA A 61 -13.51 19.34 1.09
C ALA A 61 -12.96 17.94 1.45
N SER A 62 -13.82 16.93 1.34
CA SER A 62 -13.48 15.54 1.65
C SER A 62 -12.77 14.89 0.45
N PRO A 63 -11.50 14.46 0.58
CA PRO A 63 -10.80 13.84 -0.53
C PRO A 63 -11.52 12.57 -0.99
N LYS A 64 -11.74 12.43 -2.29
CA LYS A 64 -12.24 11.16 -2.84
C LYS A 64 -11.12 10.13 -2.95
N LEU A 65 -9.89 10.60 -3.17
CA LEU A 65 -8.68 9.79 -3.33
C LEU A 65 -7.56 10.36 -2.45
N LEU A 66 -6.92 9.50 -1.67
CA LEU A 66 -5.72 9.84 -0.90
C LEU A 66 -4.54 8.98 -1.37
N PHE A 67 -3.47 9.60 -1.83
CA PHE A 67 -2.18 8.95 -1.99
C PHE A 67 -1.44 8.86 -0.65
N VAL A 68 -1.05 7.65 -0.26
CA VAL A 68 -0.21 7.35 0.90
C VAL A 68 1.12 6.84 0.36
N VAL A 69 2.12 7.72 0.30
CA VAL A 69 3.39 7.40 -0.35
C VAL A 69 4.42 6.98 0.70
N LYS A 70 4.81 5.70 0.71
CA LYS A 70 5.92 5.20 1.52
C LYS A 70 7.23 5.77 0.95
N SER A 71 7.98 6.48 1.78
CA SER A 71 9.25 7.10 1.36
C SER A 71 10.33 6.85 2.41
N ALA A 72 11.59 6.99 2.03
CA ALA A 72 12.71 6.95 2.98
C ALA A 72 13.09 8.37 3.42
N LEU A 73 13.63 8.53 4.63
CA LEU A 73 13.96 9.85 5.18
C LEU A 73 14.78 10.75 4.25
N HIS A 74 15.79 10.18 3.59
CA HIS A 74 16.72 10.90 2.70
C HIS A 74 16.21 11.12 1.27
N HIS A 75 15.03 10.59 0.91
CA HIS A 75 14.43 10.70 -0.43
C HIS A 75 13.72 12.06 -0.67
N PHE A 76 14.37 13.16 -0.32
CA PHE A 76 13.80 14.51 -0.45
C PHE A 76 13.43 14.85 -1.91
N GLU A 77 14.31 14.52 -2.86
CA GLU A 77 14.09 14.81 -4.28
C GLU A 77 13.01 13.93 -4.91
N GLN A 78 12.89 12.66 -4.49
CA GLN A 78 11.82 11.76 -4.93
C GLN A 78 10.47 12.31 -4.48
N ARG A 79 10.35 12.67 -3.18
CA ARG A 79 9.14 13.32 -2.67
C ARG A 79 8.84 14.58 -3.46
N GLN A 80 9.82 15.44 -3.69
CA GLN A 80 9.64 16.68 -4.45
C GLN A 80 9.19 16.43 -5.91
N ALA A 81 9.76 15.45 -6.60
CA ALA A 81 9.33 15.07 -7.95
C ALA A 81 7.89 14.55 -7.94
N ILE A 82 7.49 13.75 -6.94
CA ILE A 82 6.10 13.32 -6.77
C ILE A 82 5.18 14.52 -6.52
N ARG A 83 5.60 15.52 -5.72
CA ARG A 83 4.82 16.75 -5.52
C ARG A 83 4.56 17.49 -6.84
N GLN A 84 5.55 17.50 -7.74
CA GLN A 84 5.51 18.19 -9.02
C GLN A 84 4.81 17.39 -10.13
N THR A 85 4.59 16.09 -9.92
CA THR A 85 4.04 15.16 -10.92
C THR A 85 2.72 14.55 -10.49
N TRP A 86 2.62 13.22 -10.40
CA TRP A 86 1.38 12.48 -10.20
C TRP A 86 0.77 12.68 -8.81
N GLY A 87 1.61 12.98 -7.82
CA GLY A 87 1.18 13.31 -6.48
C GLY A 87 0.65 14.72 -6.34
N ASN A 88 0.75 15.57 -7.38
CA ASN A 88 0.26 16.94 -7.33
C ASN A 88 -1.24 16.94 -6.97
N GLN A 89 -1.62 17.82 -6.05
CA GLN A 89 -2.98 17.93 -5.51
C GLN A 89 -3.89 18.53 -6.57
N LEU A 90 -4.39 17.66 -7.46
CA LEU A 90 -5.26 18.05 -8.55
C LEU A 90 -6.66 18.32 -8.02
N HIS A 91 -7.15 19.54 -8.25
CA HIS A 91 -8.57 19.84 -8.22
C HIS A 91 -9.13 19.50 -9.60
N LEU A 92 -9.41 18.22 -9.82
CA LEU A 92 -10.20 17.83 -10.99
C LEU A 92 -11.66 18.19 -10.72
N PRO A 93 -12.46 18.54 -11.75
CA PRO A 93 -13.88 18.74 -11.57
C PRO A 93 -14.49 17.53 -10.84
N GLN A 94 -15.03 17.77 -9.63
CA GLN A 94 -15.70 16.79 -8.76
C GLN A 94 -14.82 15.72 -8.09
N VAL A 95 -13.49 15.75 -8.23
CA VAL A 95 -12.60 14.80 -7.55
C VAL A 95 -11.48 15.55 -6.86
N GLU A 96 -11.53 15.55 -5.55
CA GLU A 96 -10.45 16.04 -4.72
C GLU A 96 -9.45 14.92 -4.44
N VAL A 97 -8.19 15.17 -4.79
CA VAL A 97 -7.08 14.25 -4.61
C VAL A 97 -6.07 14.87 -3.65
N ARG A 98 -5.74 14.13 -2.59
CA ARG A 98 -4.71 14.52 -1.62
C ARG A 98 -3.59 13.51 -1.57
N ARG A 99 -2.48 13.90 -0.96
CA ARG A 99 -1.26 13.10 -0.81
C ARG A 99 -0.65 13.34 0.56
N ILE A 100 -0.17 12.28 1.18
CA ILE A 100 0.78 12.31 2.31
C ILE A 100 2.02 11.47 1.98
N PHE A 101 3.15 11.82 2.58
CA PHE A 101 4.35 11.00 2.61
C PHE A 101 4.47 10.34 3.98
N LEU A 102 4.76 9.05 3.99
CA LEU A 102 4.84 8.23 5.19
C LEU A 102 6.28 7.82 5.46
N LEU A 103 6.78 8.22 6.63
CA LEU A 103 8.16 8.05 7.07
C LEU A 103 8.22 7.32 8.42
N GLY A 104 9.29 6.57 8.64
CA GLY A 104 9.72 6.15 9.98
C GLY A 104 10.69 7.16 10.60
N THR A 105 11.50 6.71 11.56
CA THR A 105 12.59 7.46 12.20
C THR A 105 13.96 6.89 11.82
N GLY A 106 15.00 7.71 11.95
CA GLY A 106 16.38 7.35 11.64
C GLY A 106 17.34 7.79 12.74
N PHE A 107 18.58 7.34 12.66
CA PHE A 107 19.61 7.67 13.66
C PHE A 107 20.32 8.99 13.40
N ASP A 108 20.26 9.53 12.17
CA ASP A 108 20.98 10.73 11.78
C ASP A 108 20.17 12.00 12.12
N PRO A 109 20.61 12.82 13.10
CA PRO A 109 19.89 14.02 13.50
C PRO A 109 19.85 15.09 12.40
N GLU A 110 20.84 15.12 11.49
CA GLU A 110 20.87 16.09 10.39
C GLU A 110 19.84 15.74 9.32
N ILE A 111 19.62 14.44 9.06
CA ILE A 111 18.52 14.01 8.20
C ILE A 111 17.17 14.36 8.83
N GLN A 112 17.01 14.12 10.14
CA GLN A 112 15.76 14.49 10.84
C GLN A 112 15.51 16.00 10.78
N ARG A 113 16.54 16.83 11.00
CA ARG A 113 16.43 18.29 10.88
C ARG A 113 15.92 18.72 9.49
N LYS A 114 16.42 18.09 8.42
CA LYS A 114 15.95 18.35 7.05
C LYS A 114 14.51 17.89 6.82
N VAL A 115 14.10 16.75 7.41
CA VAL A 115 12.70 16.28 7.37
C VAL A 115 11.78 17.26 8.10
N ASP A 116 12.21 17.82 9.23
CA ASP A 116 11.44 18.82 9.97
C ASP A 116 11.28 20.12 9.16
N GLU A 117 12.31 20.55 8.43
CA GLU A 117 12.25 21.69 7.53
C GLU A 117 11.31 21.44 6.34
N GLU A 118 11.38 20.25 5.75
CA GLU A 118 10.50 19.82 4.66
C GLU A 118 9.03 19.79 5.10
N ASP A 119 8.75 19.21 6.28
CA ASP A 119 7.42 19.14 6.88
C ASP A 119 6.86 20.54 7.14
N ARG A 120 7.69 21.46 7.68
CA ARG A 120 7.28 22.86 7.88
C ARG A 120 6.93 23.56 6.56
N LEU A 121 7.62 23.22 5.46
CA LEU A 121 7.41 23.85 4.17
C LEU A 121 6.18 23.30 3.42
N HIS A 122 5.95 21.99 3.51
CA HIS A 122 4.95 21.30 2.69
C HIS A 122 3.73 20.79 3.45
N GLY A 123 3.85 20.56 4.76
CA GLY A 123 2.77 20.10 5.63
C GLY A 123 2.09 18.84 5.10
N ASP A 124 2.88 17.89 4.59
CA ASP A 124 2.39 16.66 3.95
C ASP A 124 3.11 15.39 4.42
N ILE A 125 3.81 15.47 5.55
CA ILE A 125 4.55 14.34 6.13
C ILE A 125 3.79 13.77 7.33
N VAL A 126 3.59 12.46 7.29
CA VAL A 126 3.21 11.64 8.44
C VAL A 126 4.43 10.85 8.85
N GLN A 127 4.88 11.04 10.09
CA GLN A 127 6.06 10.36 10.63
C GLN A 127 5.67 9.59 11.88
N ALA A 128 5.91 8.28 11.85
CA ALA A 128 5.65 7.38 12.96
C ALA A 128 6.96 6.91 13.62
N ASP A 129 6.91 6.71 14.93
CA ASP A 129 8.08 6.38 15.76
C ASP A 129 8.43 4.88 15.68
N PHE A 130 8.99 4.48 14.54
CA PHE A 130 9.66 3.19 14.35
C PHE A 130 10.84 3.39 13.41
N HIS A 131 11.92 2.60 13.59
CA HIS A 131 13.10 2.73 12.74
C HIS A 131 12.78 2.38 11.28
N ASP A 132 13.11 3.30 10.38
CA ASP A 132 12.86 3.17 8.95
C ASP A 132 13.89 2.22 8.30
N ASP A 133 13.52 0.95 8.22
CA ASP A 133 14.28 -0.13 7.59
C ASP A 133 13.34 -0.99 6.74
N TYR A 134 13.89 -1.65 5.71
CA TYR A 134 13.14 -2.52 4.81
C TYR A 134 12.37 -3.62 5.55
N ARG A 135 12.91 -4.19 6.63
CA ARG A 135 12.23 -5.22 7.44
C ARG A 135 11.09 -4.66 8.29
N ASN A 136 11.02 -3.35 8.45
CA ASN A 136 9.96 -2.63 9.13
C ASN A 136 8.92 -2.05 8.16
N ASN A 137 8.96 -2.43 6.87
CA ASN A 137 7.95 -1.99 5.89
C ASN A 137 6.53 -2.35 6.31
N THR A 138 6.31 -3.46 7.01
CA THR A 138 4.98 -3.79 7.53
C THR A 138 4.52 -2.79 8.60
N LEU A 139 5.41 -2.35 9.50
CA LEU A 139 5.09 -1.28 10.46
C LEU A 139 4.77 0.03 9.74
N LYS A 140 5.53 0.36 8.69
CA LYS A 140 5.25 1.52 7.85
C LYS A 140 3.90 1.40 7.16
N THR A 141 3.59 0.29 6.51
CA THR A 141 2.30 0.09 5.86
C THR A 141 1.16 0.19 6.88
N MET A 142 1.26 -0.47 8.03
CA MET A 142 0.22 -0.43 9.06
C MET A 142 0.07 0.94 9.72
N SER A 143 1.14 1.76 9.81
CA SER A 143 1.03 3.15 10.26
C SER A 143 0.27 4.00 9.25
N GLY A 144 0.45 3.75 7.95
CA GLY A 144 -0.35 4.38 6.90
C GLY A 144 -1.82 4.00 7.02
N PHE A 145 -2.15 2.72 7.16
CA PHE A 145 -3.53 2.26 7.36
C PHE A 145 -4.16 2.93 8.58
N LYS A 146 -3.48 2.89 9.74
CA LYS A 146 -3.97 3.52 10.97
C LYS A 146 -4.20 5.02 10.78
N TRP A 147 -3.28 5.73 10.15
CA TRP A 147 -3.42 7.17 9.91
C TRP A 147 -4.65 7.47 9.04
N VAL A 148 -4.86 6.73 7.95
CA VAL A 148 -6.05 6.92 7.10
C VAL A 148 -7.34 6.64 7.87
N VAL A 149 -7.36 5.60 8.71
CA VAL A 149 -8.53 5.24 9.53
C VAL A 149 -8.90 6.35 10.50
N GLU A 150 -7.92 6.85 11.24
CA GLU A 150 -8.14 7.78 12.36
C GLU A 150 -8.22 9.25 11.91
N HIS A 151 -7.44 9.65 10.90
CA HIS A 151 -7.22 11.05 10.54
C HIS A 151 -7.75 11.42 9.16
N CYS A 152 -8.16 10.46 8.32
CA CYS A 152 -8.76 10.74 7.02
C CYS A 152 -10.01 9.89 6.71
N PRO A 153 -11.01 9.88 7.61
CA PRO A 153 -12.14 8.95 7.48
C PRO A 153 -13.02 9.19 6.25
N SER A 154 -12.94 10.39 5.66
CA SER A 154 -13.71 10.79 4.48
C SER A 154 -13.15 10.30 3.15
N ALA A 155 -11.90 9.81 3.13
CA ALA A 155 -11.29 9.23 1.93
C ALA A 155 -12.03 7.97 1.48
N ARG A 156 -12.64 8.00 0.28
CA ARG A 156 -13.32 6.82 -0.30
C ARG A 156 -12.34 5.76 -0.78
N TYR A 157 -11.18 6.20 -1.26
CA TYR A 157 -10.11 5.33 -1.73
C TYR A 157 -8.76 5.84 -1.21
N ALA A 158 -7.90 4.91 -0.81
CA ALA A 158 -6.49 5.18 -0.53
C ALA A 158 -5.62 4.41 -1.51
N VAL A 159 -4.57 5.05 -1.98
CA VAL A 159 -3.59 4.47 -2.91
C VAL A 159 -2.27 4.46 -2.20
N PHE A 160 -1.78 3.27 -1.88
CA PHE A 160 -0.47 3.11 -1.31
C PHE A 160 0.52 2.94 -2.45
N SER A 161 1.65 3.62 -2.35
CA SER A 161 2.71 3.57 -3.35
C SER A 161 4.07 3.73 -2.69
N ASP A 162 5.09 3.08 -3.25
CA ASP A 162 6.48 3.44 -3.01
C ASP A 162 6.82 4.74 -3.77
N ASP A 163 7.93 5.39 -3.41
CA ASP A 163 8.33 6.70 -3.94
C ASP A 163 9.15 6.65 -5.24
N ASP A 164 9.34 5.46 -5.81
CA ASP A 164 9.99 5.20 -7.10
C ASP A 164 9.00 4.71 -8.17
N MET A 165 7.74 5.10 -8.04
CA MET A 165 6.66 4.76 -8.97
C MET A 165 6.31 5.94 -9.91
N TYR A 166 5.99 5.61 -11.17
CA TYR A 166 5.15 6.44 -12.02
C TYR A 166 3.69 6.08 -11.78
N ILE A 167 2.80 7.07 -11.67
CA ILE A 167 1.35 6.86 -11.61
C ILE A 167 0.62 7.80 -12.58
N SER A 168 -0.36 7.28 -13.31
CA SER A 168 -1.36 8.08 -14.03
C SER A 168 -2.60 8.24 -13.15
N THR A 169 -2.77 9.43 -12.56
CA THR A 169 -3.94 9.74 -11.74
C THR A 169 -5.22 9.67 -12.56
N LYS A 170 -5.17 10.08 -13.84
CA LYS A 170 -6.29 9.93 -14.78
C LYS A 170 -6.72 8.46 -14.96
N ASN A 171 -5.78 7.56 -15.28
CA ASN A 171 -6.10 6.16 -15.54
C ASN A 171 -6.54 5.44 -14.27
N LEU A 172 -5.91 5.76 -13.14
CA LEU A 172 -6.33 5.27 -11.82
C LEU A 172 -7.77 5.66 -11.48
N LEU A 173 -8.16 6.92 -11.69
CA LEU A 173 -9.54 7.36 -11.46
C LEU A 173 -10.54 6.69 -12.43
N ARG A 174 -10.13 6.40 -13.67
CA ARG A 174 -10.94 5.64 -14.62
C ARG A 174 -11.15 4.20 -14.14
N PHE A 175 -10.10 3.55 -13.64
CA PHE A 175 -10.16 2.20 -13.05
C PHE A 175 -11.11 2.16 -11.86
N ILE A 176 -10.93 3.05 -10.88
CA ILE A 176 -11.74 3.10 -9.66
C ILE A 176 -13.22 3.38 -9.94
N ARG A 177 -13.55 4.16 -10.98
CA ARG A 177 -14.95 4.46 -11.36
C ARG A 177 -15.68 3.27 -11.97
N ASN A 178 -14.97 2.33 -12.57
CA ASN A 178 -15.58 1.15 -13.17
C ASN A 178 -14.61 -0.04 -13.15
N PRO A 179 -14.29 -0.57 -11.96
CA PRO A 179 -13.31 -1.63 -11.86
C PRO A 179 -13.87 -2.94 -12.46
N SER A 180 -15.20 -3.07 -12.54
CA SER A 180 -15.95 -4.13 -13.24
C SER A 180 -15.68 -4.21 -14.74
N LYS A 181 -15.37 -3.11 -15.43
CA LYS A 181 -15.13 -3.12 -16.88
C LYS A 181 -13.78 -3.72 -17.27
N GLN A 182 -12.89 -3.93 -16.31
CA GLN A 182 -11.61 -4.61 -16.53
C GLN A 182 -11.60 -6.05 -16.02
N ASN A 183 -12.70 -6.50 -15.39
CA ASN A 183 -12.86 -7.88 -14.90
C ASN A 183 -13.96 -8.59 -15.70
N GLU A 184 -13.69 -9.83 -16.13
CA GLU A 184 -14.73 -10.78 -16.54
C GLU A 184 -15.62 -11.22 -15.34
N PHE A 185 -15.30 -10.75 -14.13
CA PHE A 185 -15.95 -11.11 -12.87
C PHE A 185 -16.56 -9.87 -12.16
N GLY A 186 -17.79 -9.55 -12.55
CA GLY A 186 -18.78 -8.91 -11.68
C GLY A 186 -18.76 -7.38 -11.53
N ASN A 187 -19.96 -6.80 -11.38
CA ASN A 187 -20.18 -5.38 -11.11
C ASN A 187 -19.79 -5.03 -9.66
N LEU A 188 -18.66 -4.33 -9.49
CA LEU A 188 -18.26 -3.69 -8.24
C LEU A 188 -19.20 -2.51 -7.95
N ASN A 189 -20.09 -2.67 -6.98
CA ASN A 189 -20.95 -1.61 -6.43
C ASN A 189 -20.16 -0.74 -5.43
N GLU A 190 -20.72 0.40 -4.99
CA GLU A 190 -20.06 1.32 -4.04
C GLU A 190 -19.81 0.67 -2.65
N GLU A 191 -20.43 -0.48 -2.38
CA GLU A 191 -20.24 -1.32 -1.18
C GLU A 191 -19.16 -2.41 -1.37
N SER A 192 -18.66 -2.61 -2.59
CA SER A 192 -17.67 -3.65 -2.87
C SER A 192 -16.30 -3.29 -2.28
N LYS A 193 -15.69 -4.28 -1.62
CA LYS A 193 -14.36 -4.16 -1.02
C LYS A 193 -13.31 -4.28 -2.13
N LEU A 194 -12.85 -3.14 -2.64
CA LEU A 194 -11.74 -3.10 -3.60
C LEU A 194 -10.39 -3.19 -2.87
N TYR A 195 -9.56 -4.16 -3.24
CA TYR A 195 -8.13 -4.24 -2.98
C TYR A 195 -7.46 -4.68 -4.28
N ALA A 196 -6.75 -3.78 -4.96
CA ALA A 196 -6.35 -4.01 -6.34
C ALA A 196 -4.97 -3.46 -6.70
N GLY A 197 -4.30 -4.14 -7.63
CA GLY A 197 -3.00 -3.77 -8.19
C GLY A 197 -2.45 -4.93 -9.02
N TYR A 198 -1.13 -5.07 -9.10
CA TYR A 198 -0.54 -6.25 -9.74
C TYR A 198 -0.51 -7.43 -8.75
N VAL A 199 -1.32 -8.46 -9.03
CA VAL A 199 -1.42 -9.67 -8.20
C VAL A 199 -0.41 -10.73 -8.64
N PHE A 200 0.33 -11.27 -7.67
CA PHE A 200 1.25 -12.39 -7.83
C PHE A 200 0.67 -13.69 -7.29
N HIS A 201 1.09 -14.79 -7.92
CA HIS A 201 0.97 -16.15 -7.44
C HIS A 201 2.37 -16.76 -7.44
N SER A 202 3.00 -16.88 -6.27
CA SER A 202 4.38 -17.35 -6.19
C SER A 202 4.66 -18.14 -4.92
N PRO A 203 5.70 -19.00 -4.93
CA PRO A 203 6.23 -19.60 -3.73
C PRO A 203 7.06 -18.60 -2.89
N PRO A 204 7.23 -18.86 -1.58
CA PRO A 204 8.26 -18.22 -0.76
C PRO A 204 9.66 -18.48 -1.31
N GLN A 205 10.56 -17.50 -1.18
CA GLN A 205 11.92 -17.68 -1.66
C GLN A 205 12.76 -18.48 -0.65
N ARG A 206 13.18 -19.69 -1.02
CA ARG A 206 13.86 -20.65 -0.14
C ARG A 206 15.39 -20.64 -0.24
N HIS A 207 15.94 -19.85 -1.15
CA HIS A 207 17.38 -19.70 -1.28
C HIS A 207 17.95 -18.75 -0.23
N HIS A 208 18.79 -19.25 0.67
CA HIS A 208 19.42 -18.48 1.77
C HIS A 208 20.18 -17.22 1.33
N SER A 209 20.68 -17.17 0.10
CA SER A 209 21.38 -15.99 -0.46
C SER A 209 20.42 -14.90 -0.95
N SER A 210 19.12 -15.18 -1.03
CA SER A 210 18.11 -14.21 -1.39
C SER A 210 17.89 -13.25 -0.22
N LYS A 211 17.82 -11.94 -0.51
CA LYS A 211 17.37 -10.94 0.46
C LYS A 211 15.91 -11.17 0.92
N TRP A 212 15.15 -11.95 0.16
CA TRP A 212 13.77 -12.35 0.44
C TRP A 212 13.66 -13.78 0.98
N TYR A 213 14.76 -14.36 1.48
CA TYR A 213 14.75 -15.71 2.05
C TYR A 213 13.72 -15.85 3.18
N VAL A 214 12.93 -16.92 3.14
CA VAL A 214 11.98 -17.30 4.19
C VAL A 214 12.20 -18.76 4.59
N SER A 215 12.40 -18.99 5.89
CA SER A 215 12.59 -20.34 6.42
C SER A 215 11.28 -21.12 6.56
N LEU A 216 11.34 -22.46 6.59
CA LEU A 216 10.16 -23.29 6.86
C LEU A 216 9.58 -23.07 8.25
N GLN A 217 10.43 -22.71 9.23
CA GLN A 217 9.99 -22.40 10.58
C GLN A 217 9.13 -21.12 10.60
N GLU A 218 9.49 -20.15 9.77
CA GLU A 218 8.77 -18.89 9.66
C GLU A 218 7.48 -19.04 8.84
N TYR A 219 7.57 -19.72 7.70
CA TYR A 219 6.43 -20.02 6.82
C TYR A 219 6.59 -21.39 6.15
N PRO A 220 5.82 -22.42 6.58
CA PRO A 220 6.04 -23.79 6.13
C PRO A 220 5.37 -24.13 4.79
N TYR A 221 4.53 -23.27 4.22
CA TYR A 221 3.73 -23.59 3.03
C TYR A 221 4.49 -23.32 1.73
N HIS A 222 4.17 -24.09 0.68
CA HIS A 222 4.83 -23.97 -0.62
C HIS A 222 4.36 -22.77 -1.46
N LEU A 223 3.24 -22.13 -1.11
CA LEU A 223 2.71 -20.94 -1.78
C LEU A 223 2.32 -19.87 -0.78
N TRP A 224 2.47 -18.61 -1.17
CA TRP A 224 1.76 -17.51 -0.52
C TRP A 224 0.28 -17.51 -0.93
N PRO A 225 -0.62 -16.92 -0.12
CA PRO A 225 -1.88 -16.42 -0.66
C PRO A 225 -1.60 -15.45 -1.81
N PRO A 226 -2.52 -15.32 -2.80
CA PRO A 226 -2.40 -14.30 -3.83
C PRO A 226 -2.21 -12.93 -3.19
N TYR A 227 -1.21 -12.17 -3.66
CA TYR A 227 -0.82 -10.92 -3.01
C TYR A 227 -0.65 -9.80 -4.03
N VAL A 228 -1.06 -8.58 -3.67
CA VAL A 228 -0.81 -7.39 -4.48
C VAL A 228 0.59 -6.86 -4.15
N THR A 229 1.41 -6.61 -5.16
CA THR A 229 2.75 -6.05 -4.97
C THR A 229 2.73 -4.73 -4.16
N ALA A 230 3.69 -4.57 -3.25
CA ALA A 230 3.78 -3.41 -2.36
C ALA A 230 4.10 -2.08 -3.06
N GLY A 231 4.52 -2.13 -4.34
CA GLY A 231 4.96 -0.96 -5.11
C GLY A 231 3.83 0.04 -5.37
N ALA A 232 2.66 -0.42 -5.81
CA ALA A 232 1.46 0.41 -5.89
C ALA A 232 0.17 -0.41 -5.87
N TYR A 233 -0.78 -0.02 -5.03
CA TYR A 233 -2.11 -0.64 -4.95
C TYR A 233 -3.17 0.35 -4.46
N VAL A 234 -4.42 0.06 -4.80
CA VAL A 234 -5.59 0.84 -4.35
C VAL A 234 -6.46 0.00 -3.43
N VAL A 235 -6.96 0.64 -2.37
CA VAL A 235 -7.94 0.09 -1.45
C VAL A 235 -9.13 1.02 -1.31
N SER A 236 -10.34 0.47 -1.36
CA SER A 236 -11.57 1.16 -0.96
C SER A 236 -11.60 1.37 0.56
N ARG A 237 -12.39 2.33 1.04
CA ARG A 237 -12.54 2.61 2.48
C ARG A 237 -12.99 1.38 3.28
N SER A 238 -13.94 0.62 2.76
CA SER A 238 -14.45 -0.60 3.40
C SER A 238 -13.37 -1.68 3.50
N ALA A 239 -12.66 -1.95 2.39
CA ALA A 239 -11.52 -2.87 2.39
C ALA A 239 -10.40 -2.40 3.35
N LEU A 240 -10.12 -1.09 3.37
CA LEU A 240 -9.08 -0.51 4.23
C LEU A 240 -9.40 -0.71 5.71
N LEU A 241 -10.65 -0.49 6.14
CA LEU A 241 -11.08 -0.74 7.52
C LEU A 241 -10.93 -2.21 7.90
N ASP A 242 -11.38 -3.11 7.03
CA ASP A 242 -11.30 -4.54 7.31
C ASP A 242 -9.86 -5.03 7.37
N LEU A 243 -9.00 -4.58 6.45
CA LEU A 243 -7.56 -4.90 6.46
C LEU A 243 -6.88 -4.32 7.70
N HIS A 244 -7.22 -3.08 8.08
CA HIS A 244 -6.67 -2.45 9.28
C HIS A 244 -7.01 -3.25 10.54
N TYR A 245 -8.28 -3.56 10.79
CA TYR A 245 -8.67 -4.28 12.01
C TYR A 245 -8.35 -5.79 11.94
N GLY A 246 -8.41 -6.39 10.76
CA GLY A 246 -8.03 -7.79 10.53
C GLY A 246 -6.55 -8.04 10.80
N SER A 247 -5.71 -7.01 10.60
CA SER A 247 -4.28 -7.06 10.93
C SER A 247 -4.02 -7.29 12.42
N PHE A 248 -4.94 -6.92 13.31
CA PHE A 248 -4.76 -7.11 14.75
C PHE A 248 -4.84 -8.59 15.15
N TYR A 249 -5.47 -9.44 14.34
CA TYR A 249 -5.70 -10.87 14.61
C TYR A 249 -4.96 -11.80 13.63
N THR A 250 -4.05 -11.26 12.83
CA THR A 250 -3.25 -12.02 11.86
C THR A 250 -1.81 -11.97 12.28
N LYS A 251 -1.15 -13.11 12.50
CA LYS A 251 0.25 -13.15 12.94
C LYS A 251 1.11 -12.23 12.06
N TYR A 252 1.91 -11.37 12.69
CA TYR A 252 2.77 -10.44 11.98
C TYR A 252 3.73 -11.17 11.02
N PHE A 253 3.95 -10.55 9.86
CA PHE A 253 4.97 -10.94 8.89
C PHE A 253 5.71 -9.69 8.41
N GLN A 254 7.01 -9.80 8.12
CA GLN A 254 7.86 -8.62 7.87
C GLN A 254 7.67 -8.00 6.48
N PHE A 255 7.33 -8.80 5.46
CA PHE A 255 7.02 -8.32 4.11
C PHE A 255 5.57 -7.83 4.06
N ASP A 256 5.38 -6.56 3.72
CA ASP A 256 4.10 -5.87 3.85
C ASP A 256 3.05 -6.35 2.85
N ASP A 257 3.45 -6.66 1.62
CA ASP A 257 2.59 -7.31 0.62
C ASP A 257 2.11 -8.69 1.07
N ILE A 258 3.01 -9.52 1.59
CA ILE A 258 2.67 -10.84 2.14
C ILE A 258 1.80 -10.71 3.39
N PHE A 259 2.10 -9.78 4.29
CA PHE A 259 1.30 -9.54 5.48
C PHE A 259 -0.12 -9.12 5.11
N LEU A 260 -0.29 -8.17 4.19
CA LEU A 260 -1.61 -7.76 3.71
C LEU A 260 -2.36 -8.91 3.02
N ALA A 261 -1.67 -9.79 2.28
CA ALA A 261 -2.30 -10.95 1.67
C ALA A 261 -2.80 -11.97 2.70
N LEU A 262 -2.03 -12.21 3.77
CA LEU A 262 -2.45 -13.05 4.89
C LEU A 262 -3.66 -12.45 5.60
N VAL A 263 -3.68 -11.14 5.80
CA VAL A 263 -4.85 -10.45 6.38
C VAL A 263 -6.05 -10.60 5.44
N ALA A 264 -5.90 -10.24 4.16
CA ALA A 264 -6.96 -10.26 3.15
C ALA A 264 -7.62 -11.64 3.05
N LEU A 265 -6.83 -12.71 3.02
CA LEU A 265 -7.32 -14.09 3.05
C LEU A 265 -8.25 -14.35 4.25
N LYS A 266 -7.85 -13.91 5.44
CA LYS A 266 -8.58 -14.20 6.69
C LYS A 266 -9.86 -13.36 6.88
N ILE A 267 -9.92 -12.19 6.25
CA ILE A 267 -11.14 -11.35 6.23
C ILE A 267 -12.00 -11.56 4.98
N ASN A 268 -11.63 -12.52 4.14
CA ASN A 268 -12.31 -12.86 2.88
C ASN A 268 -12.39 -11.67 1.90
N ILE A 269 -11.26 -11.00 1.68
CA ILE A 269 -11.06 -10.05 0.58
C ILE A 269 -10.14 -10.69 -0.45
N GLU A 270 -10.65 -10.88 -1.66
CA GLU A 270 -9.84 -11.33 -2.79
C GLU A 270 -9.14 -10.14 -3.45
N PRO A 271 -7.83 -10.21 -3.71
CA PRO A 271 -7.13 -9.16 -4.42
C PRO A 271 -7.51 -9.17 -5.92
N VAL A 272 -7.71 -7.99 -6.48
CA VAL A 272 -8.09 -7.81 -7.88
C VAL A 272 -6.85 -7.49 -8.71
N HIS A 273 -6.53 -8.38 -9.66
CA HIS A 273 -5.45 -8.16 -10.61
C HIS A 273 -5.80 -7.09 -11.64
N CYS A 274 -4.89 -6.16 -11.88
CA CYS A 274 -4.97 -5.18 -12.95
C CYS A 274 -3.65 -5.13 -13.72
N SER A 275 -3.71 -5.48 -15.01
CA SER A 275 -2.53 -5.59 -15.89
C SER A 275 -1.84 -4.25 -16.19
N GLU A 276 -2.53 -3.16 -15.89
CA GLU A 276 -2.09 -1.79 -16.07
C GLU A 276 -1.27 -1.26 -14.87
N PHE A 277 -1.18 -2.04 -13.79
CA PHE A 277 -0.18 -1.89 -12.75
C PHE A 277 1.04 -2.75 -13.10
N TYR A 278 2.20 -2.13 -13.27
CA TYR A 278 3.44 -2.82 -13.64
C TYR A 278 4.36 -2.88 -12.43
N PHE A 279 4.61 -4.08 -11.90
CA PHE A 279 5.59 -4.29 -10.81
C PHE A 279 7.05 -4.11 -11.27
N TRP A 280 7.27 -3.98 -12.58
CA TRP A 280 8.57 -3.72 -13.21
C TRP A 280 8.56 -2.37 -13.93
N LYS A 281 9.74 -1.92 -14.35
CA LYS A 281 9.87 -0.76 -15.23
C LYS A 281 9.42 -1.10 -16.63
N LYS A 282 8.20 -0.69 -16.99
CA LYS A 282 7.73 -0.80 -18.37
C LYS A 282 8.63 0.06 -19.27
N SER A 283 9.01 -0.44 -20.45
CA SER A 283 9.77 0.36 -21.40
C SER A 283 8.96 1.57 -21.85
N TYR A 284 9.54 2.77 -21.69
CA TYR A 284 8.82 4.00 -21.96
C TYR A 284 8.64 4.26 -23.46
N SER A 285 7.39 4.52 -23.84
CA SER A 285 7.03 5.19 -25.09
C SER A 285 5.74 5.98 -24.88
N LYS A 286 5.57 7.09 -25.61
CA LYS A 286 4.41 7.97 -25.42
C LYS A 286 3.08 7.22 -25.56
N LEU A 287 2.96 6.38 -26.58
CA LEU A 287 1.77 5.56 -26.86
C LEU A 287 1.66 4.36 -25.92
N GLY A 288 2.78 3.71 -25.60
CA GLY A 288 2.79 2.54 -24.72
C GLY A 288 2.34 2.86 -23.28
N TYR A 289 2.44 4.12 -22.86
CA TYR A 289 2.00 4.56 -21.54
C TYR A 289 0.55 5.05 -21.49
N ARG A 290 -0.18 5.03 -22.62
CA ARG A 290 -1.58 5.49 -22.72
C ARG A 290 -2.49 4.92 -21.63
N ASP A 291 -2.40 3.61 -21.41
CA ASP A 291 -3.29 2.88 -20.51
C ASP A 291 -2.61 2.49 -19.19
N VAL A 292 -1.32 2.84 -18.99
CA VAL A 292 -0.59 2.51 -17.75
C VAL A 292 -1.21 3.24 -16.58
N ILE A 293 -1.51 2.51 -15.50
CA ILE A 293 -1.96 3.08 -14.22
C ILE A 293 -0.75 3.35 -13.33
N ALA A 294 0.11 2.36 -13.14
CA ALA A 294 1.32 2.48 -12.34
C ALA A 294 2.49 1.71 -12.97
N SER A 295 3.71 2.22 -12.86
CA SER A 295 4.92 1.49 -13.29
C SER A 295 6.05 1.73 -12.32
N HIS A 296 6.74 0.65 -11.95
CA HIS A 296 7.90 0.70 -11.05
C HIS A 296 9.14 1.27 -11.75
N GLY A 297 10.17 1.62 -10.98
CA GLY A 297 11.53 1.89 -11.46
C GLY A 297 11.81 3.33 -11.87
N TYR A 298 11.06 4.27 -11.28
CA TYR A 298 11.19 5.72 -11.40
C TYR A 298 11.90 6.33 -10.19
N GLY A 299 13.01 5.71 -9.77
CA GLY A 299 13.84 6.23 -8.68
C GLY A 299 14.68 7.46 -9.05
N ASP A 300 14.80 7.76 -10.36
CA ASP A 300 15.36 9.00 -10.89
C ASP A 300 14.27 10.09 -10.95
N PRO A 301 14.36 11.14 -10.11
CA PRO A 301 13.38 12.23 -10.06
C PRO A 301 13.21 12.97 -11.39
N ASP A 302 14.27 13.13 -12.17
CA ASP A 302 14.24 13.87 -13.44
C ASP A 302 13.58 13.04 -14.54
N GLU A 303 13.84 11.73 -14.55
CA GLU A 303 13.13 10.81 -15.42
C GLU A 303 11.62 10.81 -15.14
N LEU A 304 11.22 10.76 -13.87
CA LEU A 304 9.82 10.82 -13.46
C LEU A 304 9.15 12.12 -13.95
N ARG A 305 9.78 13.27 -13.69
CA ARG A 305 9.29 14.59 -14.16
C ARG A 305 9.11 14.62 -15.66
N ARG A 306 10.10 14.14 -16.43
CA ARG A 306 10.06 14.12 -17.89
C ARG A 306 8.94 13.22 -18.42
N VAL A 307 8.93 11.95 -18.01
CA VAL A 307 7.94 10.97 -18.48
C VAL A 307 6.52 11.39 -18.11
N TRP A 308 6.30 11.84 -16.88
CA TRP A 308 4.98 12.28 -16.46
C TRP A 308 4.51 13.53 -17.20
N SER A 309 5.40 14.50 -17.44
CA SER A 309 5.06 15.68 -18.23
C SER A 309 4.69 15.33 -19.67
N GLU A 310 5.44 14.43 -20.31
CA GLU A 310 5.12 13.95 -21.66
C GLU A 310 3.75 13.24 -21.74
N GLN A 311 3.41 12.43 -20.73
CA GLN A 311 2.11 11.76 -20.62
C GLN A 311 0.96 12.72 -20.31
N LYS A 312 1.19 13.71 -19.44
CA LYS A 312 0.23 14.77 -19.16
C LYS A 312 -0.09 15.57 -20.43
N SER A 313 0.93 15.96 -21.19
CA SER A 313 0.76 16.65 -22.48
C SER A 313 0.09 15.77 -23.54
N ALA A 314 0.19 14.44 -23.43
CA ALA A 314 -0.56 13.49 -24.27
C ALA A 314 -2.02 13.31 -23.83
N GLY A 315 -2.40 13.82 -22.66
CA GLY A 315 -3.70 13.57 -22.05
C GLY A 315 -3.82 12.16 -21.43
N HIS A 316 -2.72 11.51 -21.07
CA HIS A 316 -2.70 10.17 -20.46
C HIS A 316 -2.44 10.17 -18.95
N ALA A 317 -2.00 11.29 -18.36
CA ALA A 317 -1.67 11.41 -16.93
C ALA A 317 -2.63 12.34 -16.16
#